data_AF-A0A7S1M2L9-F1
#
_entry.id   AF-A0A7S1M2L9-F1
#
_cell.length_a   1.000
_cell.length_b   1.000
_cell.length_c   1.000
_cell.angle_alpha   90.00
_cell.angle_beta   90.00
_cell.angle_gamma   90.00
#
_symmetry.space_group_name_H-M   'P 1'
#
loop_
_entity.id
_entity.type
_entity.pdbx_description
1 polymer ?
#
loop_
_entity_poly.entity_id
_entity_poly.type
_entity_poly.pdbx_seq_one_letter_code
_entity_poly.pdbx_strand_id
1 'polypeptide(L)'
;FGYVQREPSLAEWNSKVSAVPDKELKGQALAMKRLFSTRTVGQRASCTERVAQAAEAISVCLLLANIAWMAFEAELSMDAVVQGMVPPTAYYWVNFWFAVAFSAEILFKIAFYRRDFLAGPSCRWNIFDMVLVGFQIVDLVMSSANLTVVRALRGFRAMRATRIIRTV
;
A
#
# COMPACT_ATOMS: atom_id res chain seq x y z
N PHE A 1 -6.32 -23.77 -49.53
CA PHE A 1 -4.84 -23.76 -49.63
C PHE A 1 -4.48 -23.04 -50.93
N GLY A 2 -3.88 -21.86 -50.98
CA GLY A 2 -3.34 -20.97 -49.98
C GLY A 2 -3.16 -19.58 -50.61
N TYR A 3 -3.36 -18.52 -49.82
CA TYR A 3 -3.05 -17.17 -50.24
C TYR A 3 -1.53 -16.98 -50.13
N VAL A 4 -0.83 -17.13 -51.24
CA VAL A 4 0.59 -16.76 -51.33
C VAL A 4 0.65 -15.23 -51.35
N GLN A 5 0.97 -14.62 -50.20
CA GLN A 5 1.29 -13.19 -50.15
C GLN A 5 2.60 -12.97 -50.91
N ARG A 6 2.51 -12.29 -52.04
CA ARG A 6 3.66 -11.87 -52.86
C ARG A 6 4.46 -10.83 -52.07
N GLU A 7 5.63 -11.20 -51.57
CA GLU A 7 6.52 -10.24 -50.91
C GLU A 7 7.03 -9.20 -51.92
N PRO A 8 6.94 -7.90 -51.61
CA PRO A 8 7.38 -6.85 -52.51
C PRO A 8 8.92 -6.84 -52.63
N SER A 9 9.43 -6.53 -53.82
CA SER A 9 10.88 -6.43 -54.06
C SER A 9 11.51 -5.25 -53.30
N LEU A 10 12.79 -5.38 -52.90
CA LEU A 10 13.53 -4.32 -52.17
C LEU A 10 13.51 -2.96 -52.89
N ALA A 11 13.52 -2.96 -54.23
CA ALA A 11 13.44 -1.74 -55.03
C ALA A 11 12.09 -1.03 -54.88
N GLU A 12 11.00 -1.80 -54.82
CA GLU A 12 9.65 -1.30 -54.62
C GLU A 12 9.44 -0.81 -53.17
N TRP A 13 10.05 -1.48 -52.19
CA TRP A 13 10.01 -1.04 -50.79
C TRP A 13 10.78 0.27 -50.59
N ASN A 14 11.99 0.38 -51.13
CA ASN A 14 12.78 1.61 -51.05
C ASN A 14 12.10 2.79 -51.78
N SER A 15 11.44 2.56 -52.92
CA SER A 15 10.72 3.64 -53.60
C SER A 15 9.56 4.15 -52.74
N LYS A 16 8.78 3.26 -52.12
CA LYS A 16 7.68 3.62 -51.21
C LYS A 16 8.18 4.35 -49.96
N VAL A 17 9.30 3.92 -49.37
CA VAL A 17 9.88 4.57 -48.18
C VAL A 17 10.46 5.94 -48.53
N SER A 18 11.13 6.10 -49.67
CA SER A 18 11.69 7.38 -50.12
C SER A 18 10.63 8.41 -50.51
N ALA A 19 9.42 7.95 -50.86
CA ALA A 19 8.27 8.80 -51.15
C ALA A 19 7.59 9.36 -49.89
N VAL A 20 7.91 8.84 -48.69
CA VAL A 20 7.37 9.34 -47.42
C VAL A 20 8.07 10.64 -47.05
N PRO A 21 7.33 11.76 -46.90
CA PRO A 21 7.92 13.03 -46.46
C PRO A 21 8.57 12.91 -45.07
N ASP A 22 9.76 13.47 -44.87
CA ASP A 22 10.50 13.43 -43.58
C ASP A 22 9.68 13.97 -42.37
N LYS A 23 8.74 14.89 -42.64
CA LYS A 23 7.79 15.42 -41.63
C LYS A 23 6.78 14.37 -41.16
N GLU A 24 6.32 13.50 -42.05
CA GLU A 24 5.40 12.40 -41.72
C GLU A 24 6.14 11.33 -40.88
N LEU A 25 7.36 10.98 -41.27
CA LEU A 25 8.24 10.07 -40.51
C LEU A 25 8.49 10.55 -39.08
N LYS A 26 8.83 11.84 -38.92
CA LYS A 26 9.01 12.47 -37.60
C LYS A 26 7.70 12.53 -36.81
N GLY A 27 6.58 12.79 -37.47
CA GLY A 27 5.24 12.78 -36.86
C GLY A 27 4.85 11.40 -36.33
N GLN A 28 5.08 10.34 -37.11
CA GLN A 28 4.82 8.96 -36.70
C GLN A 28 5.74 8.52 -35.55
N ALA A 29 7.02 8.86 -35.60
CA ALA A 29 7.95 8.59 -34.50
C ALA A 29 7.54 9.32 -33.21
N LEU A 30 7.09 10.57 -33.30
CA LEU A 30 6.60 11.34 -32.16
C LEU A 30 5.29 10.77 -31.60
N ALA A 31 4.36 10.37 -32.47
CA ALA A 31 3.11 9.71 -32.08
C ALA A 31 3.38 8.37 -31.39
N MET A 32 4.30 7.56 -31.92
CA MET A 32 4.69 6.28 -31.34
C MET A 32 5.40 6.46 -29.99
N LYS A 33 6.26 7.47 -29.85
CA LYS A 33 6.90 7.82 -28.57
C LYS A 33 5.89 8.29 -27.53
N ARG A 34 4.88 9.07 -27.94
CA ARG A 34 3.76 9.49 -27.07
C ARG A 34 2.91 8.31 -26.65
N LEU A 35 2.56 7.41 -27.56
CA LEU A 35 1.79 6.19 -27.28
C LEU A 35 2.55 5.24 -26.34
N PHE A 36 3.85 5.05 -26.53
CA PHE A 36 4.67 4.26 -25.61
C PHE A 36 4.79 4.92 -24.24
N SER A 37 4.99 6.25 -24.19
CA SER A 37 5.02 7.01 -22.94
C SER A 37 3.69 6.93 -22.18
N THR A 38 2.55 7.07 -22.86
CA THR A 38 1.23 6.98 -22.22
C THR A 38 0.89 5.56 -21.79
N ARG A 39 1.25 4.54 -22.59
CA ARG A 39 1.01 3.13 -22.26
C ARG A 39 1.88 2.63 -21.11
N THR A 40 3.15 3.01 -21.06
CA THR A 40 4.07 2.64 -19.96
C THR A 40 3.73 3.32 -18.64
N VAL A 41 3.28 4.58 -18.66
CA VAL A 41 2.81 5.30 -17.47
C VAL A 41 1.48 4.71 -16.96
N GLY A 42 0.51 4.45 -17.84
CA GLY A 42 -0.78 3.87 -17.45
C GLY A 42 -0.66 2.44 -16.89
N GLN A 43 0.24 1.63 -17.45
CA GLN A 43 0.43 0.24 -17.00
C GLN A 43 1.19 0.15 -15.67
N ARG A 44 2.12 1.08 -15.41
CA ARG A 44 2.75 1.24 -14.09
C ARG A 44 1.76 1.72 -13.03
N ALA A 45 0.91 2.70 -13.37
CA ALA A 45 -0.14 3.19 -12.47
C ALA A 45 -1.08 2.05 -12.04
N SER A 46 -1.56 1.23 -12.98
CA SER A 46 -2.50 0.14 -12.68
C SER A 46 -1.92 -0.98 -11.81
N CYS A 47 -0.65 -1.38 -12.02
CA CYS A 47 -0.02 -2.40 -11.16
C CYS A 47 0.24 -1.87 -9.74
N THR A 48 0.75 -0.65 -9.61
CA THR A 48 1.00 -0.03 -8.31
C THR A 48 -0.30 0.19 -7.53
N GLU A 49 -1.38 0.53 -8.23
CA GLU A 49 -2.71 0.74 -7.65
C GLU A 49 -3.34 -0.57 -7.17
N ARG A 50 -3.24 -1.67 -7.92
CA ARG A 50 -3.72 -2.99 -7.48
C ARG A 50 -2.97 -3.51 -6.26
N VAL A 51 -1.65 -3.31 -6.22
CA VAL A 51 -0.82 -3.67 -5.06
C VAL A 51 -1.19 -2.79 -3.85
N ALA A 52 -1.51 -1.52 -4.06
CA ALA A 52 -2.00 -0.61 -3.02
C ALA A 52 -3.32 -1.08 -2.42
N GLN A 53 -4.29 -1.35 -3.27
CA GLN A 53 -5.61 -1.83 -2.85
C GLN A 53 -5.51 -3.14 -2.08
N ALA A 54 -4.67 -4.08 -2.53
CA ALA A 54 -4.44 -5.32 -1.80
C ALA A 54 -3.78 -5.08 -0.42
N ALA A 55 -2.75 -4.25 -0.36
CA ALA A 55 -2.07 -3.92 0.90
C ALA A 55 -2.98 -3.16 1.87
N GLU A 56 -3.88 -2.32 1.39
CA GLU A 56 -4.91 -1.66 2.21
C GLU A 56 -5.94 -2.63 2.75
N ALA A 57 -6.46 -3.52 1.92
CA ALA A 57 -7.39 -4.56 2.36
C ALA A 57 -6.76 -5.46 3.44
N ILE A 58 -5.51 -5.87 3.24
CA ILE A 58 -4.77 -6.70 4.22
C ILE A 58 -4.63 -5.96 5.56
N SER A 59 -4.28 -4.67 5.53
CA SER A 59 -4.11 -3.86 6.76
C SER A 59 -5.42 -3.71 7.53
N VAL A 60 -6.53 -3.50 6.80
CA VAL A 60 -7.86 -3.39 7.41
C VAL A 60 -8.28 -4.73 8.02
N CYS A 61 -8.08 -5.84 7.32
CA CYS A 61 -8.37 -7.17 7.84
C CYS A 61 -7.57 -7.49 9.12
N LEU A 62 -6.26 -7.20 9.11
CA LEU A 62 -5.39 -7.43 10.27
C LEU A 62 -5.74 -6.53 11.46
N LEU A 63 -6.15 -5.29 11.19
CA LEU A 63 -6.65 -4.38 12.22
C LEU A 63 -7.94 -4.89 12.85
N LEU A 64 -8.91 -5.31 12.03
CA LEU A 64 -10.18 -5.85 12.52
C LEU A 64 -9.97 -7.13 13.32
N ALA A 65 -9.09 -8.03 12.85
CA ALA A 65 -8.71 -9.23 13.59
C ALA A 65 -8.06 -8.91 14.93
N ASN A 66 -7.17 -7.92 14.99
CA ASN A 66 -6.56 -7.48 16.25
C ASN A 66 -7.58 -6.84 17.21
N ILE A 67 -8.52 -6.03 16.71
CA ILE A 67 -9.58 -5.44 17.53
C ILE A 67 -10.52 -6.51 18.08
N ALA A 68 -10.92 -7.49 17.25
CA ALA A 68 -11.73 -8.62 17.67
C ALA A 68 -11.02 -9.45 18.75
N TRP A 69 -9.73 -9.72 18.57
CA TRP A 69 -8.92 -10.41 19.58
C TRP A 69 -8.87 -9.63 20.90
N MET A 70 -8.59 -8.31 20.86
CA MET A 70 -8.56 -7.47 22.06
C MET A 70 -9.90 -7.40 22.76
N ALA A 71 -11.01 -7.36 22.02
CA ALA A 71 -12.36 -7.37 22.58
C ALA A 71 -12.63 -8.70 23.31
N PHE A 72 -12.26 -9.82 22.69
CA PHE A 72 -12.38 -11.15 23.30
C PHE A 72 -11.50 -11.32 24.54
N GLU A 73 -10.25 -10.87 24.48
CA GLU A 73 -9.34 -10.87 25.64
C GLU A 73 -9.85 -9.96 26.76
N ALA A 74 -10.45 -8.80 26.44
CA ALA A 74 -11.04 -7.92 27.43
C ALA A 74 -12.18 -8.61 28.19
N GLU A 75 -13.04 -9.37 27.50
CA GLU A 75 -14.13 -10.12 28.13
C GLU A 75 -13.59 -11.23 29.06
N LEU A 76 -12.65 -12.03 28.57
CA LEU A 76 -12.02 -13.10 29.36
C LEU A 76 -11.20 -12.57 30.56
N SER A 77 -10.53 -11.43 30.39
CA SER A 77 -9.74 -10.81 31.45
C SER A 77 -10.62 -10.15 32.51
N MET A 78 -11.79 -9.61 32.15
CA MET A 78 -12.76 -9.09 33.11
C MET A 78 -13.32 -10.23 33.98
N ASP A 79 -13.67 -11.37 33.40
CA ASP A 79 -14.12 -12.55 34.15
C ASP A 79 -13.03 -13.07 35.10
N ALA A 80 -11.78 -13.12 34.64
CA ALA A 80 -10.64 -13.53 35.47
C ALA A 80 -10.38 -12.55 36.63
N VAL A 81 -10.47 -11.23 36.39
CA VAL A 81 -10.28 -10.19 37.41
C VAL A 81 -11.41 -10.24 38.45
N VAL A 82 -12.66 -10.44 38.03
CA VAL A 82 -13.81 -10.60 38.94
C VAL A 82 -13.62 -11.83 39.84
N GLN A 83 -12.99 -12.89 39.33
CA GLN A 83 -12.66 -14.10 40.08
C GLN A 83 -11.32 -14.00 40.86
N GLY A 84 -10.63 -12.86 40.81
CA GLY A 84 -9.33 -12.66 41.47
C GLY A 84 -8.19 -13.51 40.87
N MET A 85 -8.36 -14.05 39.67
CA MET A 85 -7.37 -14.86 38.97
C MET A 85 -6.47 -14.00 38.08
N VAL A 86 -5.19 -14.36 38.03
CA VAL A 86 -4.21 -13.71 37.14
C VAL A 86 -4.40 -14.28 35.73
N PRO A 87 -4.56 -13.43 34.69
CA PRO A 87 -4.76 -13.90 33.33
C PRO A 87 -3.55 -14.72 32.82
N PRO A 88 -3.77 -15.80 32.06
CA PRO A 88 -2.72 -16.61 31.46
C PRO A 88 -1.69 -15.79 30.66
N THR A 89 -0.40 -16.15 30.78
CA THR A 89 0.69 -15.48 30.05
C THR A 89 0.61 -15.63 28.53
N ALA A 90 -0.20 -16.58 28.02
CA ALA A 90 -0.43 -16.80 26.60
C ALA A 90 -0.99 -15.57 25.88
N TYR A 91 -1.79 -14.73 26.55
CA TYR A 91 -2.37 -13.53 25.95
C TYR A 91 -1.31 -12.50 25.53
N TYR A 92 -0.24 -12.36 26.32
CA TYR A 92 0.87 -11.46 25.99
C TYR A 92 1.58 -11.87 24.70
N TRP A 93 1.77 -13.17 24.47
CA TRP A 93 2.42 -13.69 23.27
C TRP A 93 1.56 -13.46 22.03
N VAL A 94 0.25 -13.67 22.11
CA VAL A 94 -0.66 -13.42 20.99
C VAL A 94 -0.69 -11.93 20.63
N ASN A 95 -0.80 -11.06 21.63
CA ASN A 95 -0.74 -9.61 21.42
C ASN A 95 0.58 -9.14 20.82
N PHE A 96 1.70 -9.73 21.26
CA PHE A 96 3.02 -9.43 20.71
C PHE A 96 3.12 -9.80 19.23
N TRP A 97 2.65 -10.99 18.84
CA TRP A 97 2.66 -11.43 17.44
C TRP A 97 1.81 -10.55 16.53
N PHE A 98 0.60 -10.16 16.97
CA PHE A 98 -0.22 -9.20 16.22
C PHE A 98 0.47 -7.84 16.06
N ALA A 99 1.14 -7.37 17.12
CA ALA A 99 1.82 -6.10 17.09
C ALA A 99 3.04 -6.11 16.14
N VAL A 100 3.81 -7.20 16.11
CA VAL A 100 4.92 -7.40 15.17
C VAL A 100 4.42 -7.49 13.73
N ALA A 101 3.36 -8.26 13.46
CA ALA A 101 2.78 -8.41 12.13
C ALA A 101 2.31 -7.05 11.55
N PHE A 102 1.57 -6.28 12.37
CA PHE A 102 1.10 -4.95 11.98
C PHE A 102 2.25 -3.97 11.73
N SER A 103 3.31 -4.04 12.55
CA SER A 103 4.45 -3.15 12.42
C SER A 103 5.29 -3.46 11.18
N ALA A 104 5.46 -4.74 10.86
CA ALA A 104 6.14 -5.18 9.64
C ALA A 104 5.37 -4.73 8.39
N GLU A 105 4.05 -4.93 8.35
CA GLU A 105 3.19 -4.52 7.23
C GLU A 105 3.29 -3.01 6.94
N ILE A 106 3.25 -2.18 8.00
CA ILE A 106 3.40 -0.75 7.89
C ILE A 106 4.78 -0.34 7.35
N LEU A 107 5.84 -0.99 7.84
CA LEU A 107 7.21 -0.70 7.42
C LEU A 107 7.39 -1.01 5.93
N PHE A 108 6.81 -2.11 5.45
CA PHE A 108 6.75 -2.47 4.04
C PHE A 108 5.99 -1.45 3.21
N LYS A 109 4.83 -0.97 3.69
CA LYS A 109 4.06 0.10 3.05
C LYS A 109 4.90 1.38 2.90
N ILE A 110 5.56 1.84 3.96
CA ILE A 110 6.38 3.04 3.90
C ILE A 110 7.54 2.87 2.90
N ALA A 111 8.20 1.71 2.89
CA ALA A 111 9.31 1.45 1.98
C ALA A 111 8.88 1.49 0.50
N PHE A 112 7.67 1.02 0.18
CA PHE A 112 7.13 1.00 -1.19
C PHE A 112 6.53 2.34 -1.65
N TYR A 113 5.81 3.08 -0.80
CA TYR A 113 5.04 4.27 -1.21
C TYR A 113 5.82 5.60 -1.19
N ARG A 114 7.12 5.60 -0.86
CA ARG A 114 7.90 6.84 -0.62
C ARG A 114 7.91 7.88 -1.75
N ARG A 115 7.75 7.49 -3.03
CA ARG A 115 8.07 8.40 -4.16
C ARG A 115 6.88 9.17 -4.74
N ASP A 116 5.65 8.66 -4.62
CA ASP A 116 4.47 9.31 -5.23
C ASP A 116 3.67 10.19 -4.25
N PHE A 117 3.99 10.12 -2.95
CA PHE A 117 3.19 10.70 -1.87
C PHE A 117 3.50 12.18 -1.54
N LEU A 118 4.64 12.70 -2.02
CA LEU A 118 5.19 14.02 -1.64
C LEU A 118 4.90 15.16 -2.64
N ALA A 119 4.29 14.87 -3.79
CA ALA A 119 4.14 15.83 -4.89
C ALA A 119 2.68 16.30 -5.16
N GLY A 120 1.70 15.88 -4.36
CA GLY A 120 0.28 16.19 -4.57
C GLY A 120 -0.28 17.32 -3.69
N PRO A 121 -1.45 17.91 -4.03
CA PRO A 121 -2.11 18.95 -3.22
C PRO A 121 -2.54 18.48 -1.80
N SER A 122 -2.60 17.16 -1.57
CA SER A 122 -2.99 16.53 -0.30
C SER A 122 -1.82 16.25 0.65
N CYS A 123 -0.60 16.72 0.35
CA CYS A 123 0.62 16.39 1.11
C CYS A 123 0.51 16.61 2.63
N ARG A 124 -0.28 17.59 3.09
CA ARG A 124 -0.45 17.89 4.53
C ARG A 124 -1.15 16.76 5.28
N TRP A 125 -2.16 16.13 4.67
CA TRP A 125 -2.89 15.01 5.26
C TRP A 125 -2.05 13.72 5.28
N ASN A 126 -1.25 13.54 4.24
CA ASN A 126 -0.28 12.47 4.10
C ASN A 126 0.82 12.52 5.17
N ILE A 127 1.35 13.71 5.46
CA ILE A 127 2.36 13.91 6.51
C ILE A 127 1.76 13.62 7.89
N PHE A 128 0.54 14.09 8.15
CA PHE A 128 -0.17 13.78 9.39
C PHE A 128 -0.33 12.27 9.57
N ASP A 129 -0.67 11.56 8.49
CA ASP A 129 -0.79 10.11 8.54
C ASP A 129 0.55 9.39 8.78
N MET A 130 1.65 9.88 8.20
CA MET A 130 3.01 9.37 8.48
C MET A 130 3.43 9.58 9.94
N VAL A 131 3.10 10.73 10.53
CA VAL A 131 3.36 11.00 11.95
C VAL A 131 2.55 10.06 12.83
N LEU A 132 1.29 9.82 12.48
CA LEU A 132 0.41 8.88 13.18
C LEU A 132 0.95 7.44 13.13
N VAL A 133 1.49 7.01 11.97
CA VAL A 133 2.21 5.73 11.87
C VAL A 133 3.40 5.71 12.83
N GLY A 134 4.22 6.76 12.82
CA GLY A 134 5.42 6.85 13.65
C GLY A 134 5.13 6.64 15.13
N PHE A 135 4.08 7.28 15.65
CA PHE A 135 3.63 7.11 17.03
C PHE A 135 3.25 5.65 17.38
N GLN A 136 2.74 4.89 16.41
CA GLN A 136 2.40 3.48 16.65
C GLN A 136 3.60 2.54 16.64
N ILE A 137 4.64 2.88 15.87
CA ILE A 137 5.92 2.15 15.95
C ILE A 137 6.56 2.41 17.31
N VAL A 138 6.49 3.64 17.82
CA VAL A 138 6.96 3.97 19.17
C VAL A 138 6.16 3.22 20.24
N ASP A 139 4.84 3.05 20.07
CA ASP A 139 4.01 2.21 20.96
C ASP A 139 4.51 0.77 21.04
N LEU A 140 4.83 0.17 19.89
CA LEU A 140 5.36 -1.20 19.85
C LEU A 140 6.64 -1.34 20.69
N VAL A 141 7.57 -0.42 20.49
CA VAL A 141 8.88 -0.46 21.16
C VAL A 141 8.74 -0.19 22.66
N MET A 142 7.88 0.75 23.03
CA MET A 142 7.66 1.18 24.42
C MET A 142 6.71 0.27 25.21
N SER A 143 5.95 -0.62 24.55
CA SER A 143 5.08 -1.62 25.20
C SER A 143 5.83 -2.50 26.21
N SER A 144 7.13 -2.75 25.97
CA SER A 144 8.00 -3.50 26.88
C SER A 144 8.27 -2.82 28.23
N ALA A 145 8.05 -1.50 28.33
CA ALA A 145 8.49 -0.70 29.47
C ALA A 145 7.40 -0.39 30.51
N ASN A 146 6.16 -0.90 30.36
CA ASN A 146 5.03 -0.66 31.29
C ASN A 146 4.81 0.83 31.67
N LEU A 147 5.09 1.75 30.76
CA LEU A 147 4.99 3.18 31.02
C LEU A 147 3.57 3.70 30.79
N THR A 148 3.16 4.76 31.52
CA THR A 148 1.89 5.49 31.32
C THR A 148 1.64 5.89 29.87
N VAL A 149 2.71 6.10 29.11
CA VAL A 149 2.71 6.36 27.67
C VAL A 149 1.98 5.24 26.89
N VAL A 150 2.10 3.97 27.30
CA VAL A 150 1.41 2.83 26.68
C VAL A 150 -0.12 2.98 26.79
N ARG A 151 -0.65 3.56 27.88
CA ARG A 151 -2.10 3.81 28.00
C ARG A 151 -2.58 4.88 27.03
N ALA A 152 -1.81 5.96 26.85
CA ALA A 152 -2.13 7.00 25.87
C ALA A 152 -2.06 6.44 24.44
N LEU A 153 -1.06 5.62 24.16
CA LEU A 153 -0.84 4.99 22.85
C LEU A 153 -1.88 3.92 22.49
N ARG A 154 -2.51 3.27 23.47
CA ARG A 154 -3.74 2.48 23.24
C ARG A 154 -4.86 3.33 22.64
N GLY A 155 -5.01 4.59 23.06
CA GLY A 155 -5.94 5.55 22.46
C GLY A 155 -5.62 5.92 21.01
N PHE A 156 -4.33 5.96 20.64
CA PHE A 156 -3.91 6.18 19.25
C PHE A 156 -4.27 5.02 18.30
N ARG A 157 -4.67 3.85 18.80
CA ARG A 157 -5.25 2.79 17.94
C ARG A 157 -6.61 3.20 17.38
N ALA A 158 -7.41 3.99 18.12
CA ALA A 158 -8.67 4.55 17.62
C ALA A 158 -8.44 5.50 16.43
N MET A 159 -7.29 6.17 16.39
CA MET A 159 -6.91 7.00 15.24
C MET A 159 -6.71 6.19 13.96
N ARG A 160 -6.46 4.87 14.02
CA ARG A 160 -6.42 4.02 12.81
C ARG A 160 -7.78 3.97 12.10
N ALA A 161 -8.89 4.07 12.82
CA ALA A 161 -10.23 4.12 12.23
C ALA A 161 -10.43 5.38 11.35
N THR A 162 -9.70 6.47 11.63
CA THR A 162 -9.74 7.69 10.79
C THR A 162 -9.15 7.48 9.40
N ARG A 163 -8.33 6.42 9.19
CA ARG A 163 -7.82 6.07 7.86
C ARG A 163 -8.90 5.49 6.98
N ILE A 164 -9.75 4.62 7.53
CA ILE A 164 -10.87 4.00 6.82
C ILE A 164 -11.76 5.10 6.21
N ILE A 165 -12.06 6.15 6.98
CA ILE A 165 -12.88 7.28 6.54
C ILE A 165 -12.26 8.07 5.37
N ARG A 166 -10.93 8.05 5.24
CA ARG A 166 -10.23 8.76 4.15
C ARG A 166 -9.97 7.89 2.92
N THR A 167 -10.02 6.57 3.08
CA THR A 167 -9.76 5.60 2.01
C THR A 167 -11.04 5.29 1.20
N VAL A 168 -12.22 5.57 1.75
CA VAL A 168 -13.53 5.44 1.08
C VAL A 168 -13.89 6.71 0.31
#